data_AF-A0A6S7HVM1-F1
#
_entry.id   AF-A0A6S7HVM1-F1
#
_cell.length_a   1.000
_cell.length_b   1.000
_cell.length_c   1.000
_cell.angle_alpha   90.00
_cell.angle_beta   90.00
_cell.angle_gamma   90.00
#
_symmetry.space_group_name_H-M   'P 1'
#
loop_
_entity.id
_entity.type
_entity.pdbx_description
1 polymer ?
#
loop_
_entity_poly.entity_id
_entity_poly.type
_entity_poly.pdbx_seq_one_letter_code
_entity_poly.pdbx_strand_id
1 'polypeptide(L)'
;MSFEEFFAHPFLDLEHAPSDLCLAQAVSLVSEAVKLDQALNYKEAVQMYCRALDYFVPALQYERNTAKKNAIREKVNGYVARAEELKLHLKQRSASKIAREPGHVLREYAKGNPQLADGLKLAEIAEVRDEKGVFSSALEQYRTALAVLIPILKDIPNTQVKEIVGSEVQRYMRRAEEIKAYLKLSEEGTLEIGQEVDDKMCCIQ
;
A
#
# COMPACT_ATOMS: atom_id res chain seq x y z
N MET A 1 -22.54 -17.58 -29.62
CA MET A 1 -21.80 -18.43 -28.67
C MET A 1 -21.19 -19.56 -29.46
N SER A 2 -19.89 -19.50 -29.68
CA SER A 2 -19.15 -20.64 -30.24
C SER A 2 -19.03 -21.75 -29.18
N PHE A 3 -18.69 -22.96 -29.61
CA PHE A 3 -18.47 -24.08 -28.69
C PHE A 3 -17.29 -23.79 -27.75
N GLU A 4 -16.24 -23.12 -28.25
CA GLU A 4 -15.11 -22.65 -27.43
C GLU A 4 -15.53 -21.60 -26.39
N GLU A 5 -16.38 -20.63 -26.74
CA GLU A 5 -16.92 -19.66 -25.79
C GLU A 5 -17.78 -20.30 -24.69
N PHE A 6 -18.45 -21.41 -24.99
CA PHE A 6 -19.24 -22.16 -24.01
C PHE A 6 -18.35 -22.82 -22.96
N PHE A 7 -17.28 -23.53 -23.36
CA PHE A 7 -16.36 -24.22 -22.44
C PHE A 7 -15.39 -23.29 -21.70
N ALA A 8 -15.13 -22.09 -22.24
CA ALA A 8 -14.37 -21.06 -21.55
C ALA A 8 -15.22 -20.26 -20.53
N HIS A 9 -16.50 -20.60 -20.37
CA HIS A 9 -17.39 -19.84 -19.49
C HIS A 9 -16.97 -20.02 -18.02
N PRO A 10 -16.89 -18.94 -17.20
CA PRO A 10 -16.44 -18.99 -15.80
C PRO A 10 -17.23 -19.92 -14.86
N PHE A 11 -18.40 -20.39 -15.30
CA PHE A 11 -19.23 -21.34 -14.55
C PHE A 11 -18.78 -22.80 -14.75
N LEU A 12 -18.06 -23.10 -15.84
CA LEU A 12 -17.54 -24.42 -16.13
C LEU A 12 -16.10 -24.50 -15.63
N ASP A 13 -15.93 -25.02 -14.42
CA ASP A 13 -14.62 -25.34 -13.88
C ASP A 13 -14.14 -26.69 -14.46
N LEU A 14 -13.64 -26.63 -15.69
CA LEU A 14 -13.07 -27.79 -16.37
C LEU A 14 -11.69 -28.15 -15.83
N GLU A 15 -10.98 -27.18 -15.24
CA GLU A 15 -9.64 -27.36 -14.67
C GLU A 15 -9.69 -28.28 -13.45
N HIS A 16 -10.70 -28.11 -12.59
CA HIS A 16 -10.90 -28.91 -11.38
C HIS A 16 -12.01 -29.95 -11.54
N ALA A 17 -12.38 -30.31 -12.77
CA ALA A 17 -13.41 -31.32 -13.01
C ALA A 17 -13.02 -32.66 -12.34
N PRO A 18 -13.93 -33.31 -11.58
CA PRO A 18 -13.62 -34.55 -10.86
C PRO A 18 -13.02 -35.63 -11.78
N SER A 19 -11.74 -35.92 -11.59
CA SER A 19 -10.98 -36.89 -12.37
C SER A 19 -9.90 -37.57 -11.53
N ASP A 20 -9.35 -38.68 -12.03
CA ASP A 20 -8.24 -39.40 -11.39
C ASP A 20 -6.96 -38.56 -11.28
N LEU A 21 -6.83 -37.51 -12.11
CA LEU A 21 -5.67 -36.62 -12.14
C LEU A 21 -5.71 -35.54 -11.04
N CYS A 22 -6.90 -35.17 -10.57
CA CYS A 22 -7.06 -34.12 -9.55
C CYS A 22 -6.27 -34.43 -8.29
N LEU A 23 -6.27 -35.69 -7.83
CA LEU A 23 -5.53 -36.08 -6.63
C LEU A 23 -4.01 -35.95 -6.81
N ALA A 24 -3.49 -36.33 -7.98
CA ALA A 24 -2.06 -36.22 -8.27
C ALA A 24 -1.62 -34.75 -8.33
N GLN A 25 -2.41 -33.89 -8.97
CA GLN A 25 -2.17 -32.45 -9.05
C GLN A 25 -2.24 -31.78 -7.67
N ALA A 26 -3.24 -32.13 -6.86
CA ALA A 26 -3.37 -31.63 -5.50
C ALA A 26 -2.13 -31.98 -4.65
N VAL A 27 -1.64 -33.22 -4.76
CA VAL A 27 -0.44 -33.67 -4.05
C VAL A 27 0.82 -32.95 -4.53
N SER A 28 0.98 -32.70 -5.84
CA SER A 28 2.13 -31.93 -6.33
C SER A 28 2.13 -30.50 -5.80
N LEU A 29 0.97 -29.84 -5.78
CA LEU A 29 0.82 -28.47 -5.27
C LEU A 29 1.10 -28.38 -3.76
N VAL A 30 0.61 -29.34 -2.96
CA VAL A 30 0.94 -29.41 -1.52
C VAL A 30 2.42 -29.63 -1.29
N SER A 31 3.05 -30.51 -2.06
CA SER A 31 4.48 -30.76 -1.93
C SER A 31 5.29 -29.48 -2.17
N GLU A 32 4.89 -28.65 -3.14
CA GLU A 32 5.47 -27.33 -3.36
C GLU A 32 5.15 -26.36 -2.21
N ALA A 33 3.90 -26.32 -1.73
CA ALA A 33 3.48 -25.49 -0.61
C ALA A 33 4.30 -25.76 0.66
N VAL A 34 4.54 -27.03 0.98
CA VAL A 34 5.35 -27.45 2.14
C VAL A 34 6.81 -27.01 1.99
N LYS A 35 7.39 -27.09 0.79
CA LYS A 35 8.76 -26.60 0.54
C LYS A 35 8.86 -25.10 0.75
N LEU A 36 7.88 -24.34 0.25
CA LEU A 36 7.81 -22.89 0.43
C LEU A 36 7.60 -22.50 1.90
N ASP A 37 6.76 -23.23 2.62
CA ASP A 37 6.52 -23.06 4.06
C ASP A 37 7.81 -23.27 4.88
N GLN A 38 8.54 -24.37 4.59
CA GLN A 38 9.85 -24.65 5.21
C GLN A 38 10.91 -23.60 4.86
N ALA A 39 10.84 -23.01 3.66
CA ALA A 39 11.68 -21.90 3.24
C ALA A 39 11.25 -20.54 3.81
N LEU A 40 10.25 -20.50 4.70
CA LEU A 40 9.66 -19.30 5.29
C LEU A 40 9.01 -18.35 4.26
N ASN A 41 8.76 -18.84 3.05
CA ASN A 41 8.11 -18.10 1.98
C ASN A 41 6.59 -18.20 2.11
N TYR A 42 6.07 -17.65 3.22
CA TYR A 42 4.72 -17.92 3.68
C TYR A 42 3.62 -17.42 2.75
N LYS A 43 3.85 -16.35 1.99
CA LYS A 43 2.83 -15.77 1.10
C LYS A 43 2.56 -16.72 -0.06
N GLU A 44 3.61 -17.22 -0.69
CA GLU A 44 3.59 -18.16 -1.80
C GLU A 44 3.15 -19.55 -1.32
N ALA A 45 3.59 -19.98 -0.12
CA ALA A 45 3.13 -21.22 0.49
C ALA A 45 1.60 -21.24 0.68
N VAL A 46 1.03 -20.15 1.21
CA VAL A 46 -0.42 -20.00 1.36
C VAL A 46 -1.15 -20.08 0.01
N GLN A 47 -0.60 -19.46 -1.04
CA GLN A 47 -1.19 -19.52 -2.37
C GLN A 47 -1.20 -20.95 -2.92
N MET A 48 -0.09 -21.69 -2.76
CA MET A 48 0.00 -23.08 -3.20
C MET A 48 -0.91 -24.01 -2.39
N TYR A 49 -1.01 -23.82 -1.07
CA TYR A 49 -1.99 -24.54 -0.27
C TYR A 49 -3.42 -24.28 -0.74
N CYS A 50 -3.80 -23.02 -1.01
CA CYS A 50 -5.15 -22.70 -1.50
C CYS A 50 -5.43 -23.37 -2.86
N ARG A 51 -4.48 -23.26 -3.81
CA ARG A 51 -4.61 -23.93 -5.12
C ARG A 51 -4.75 -25.44 -5.00
N ALA A 52 -3.99 -26.07 -4.09
CA ALA A 52 -4.14 -27.51 -3.88
C ALA A 52 -5.54 -27.91 -3.40
N LEU A 53 -6.20 -27.05 -2.60
CA LEU A 53 -7.56 -27.30 -2.11
C LEU A 53 -8.59 -27.30 -3.24
N ASP A 54 -8.40 -26.47 -4.27
CA ASP A 54 -9.26 -26.43 -5.45
C ASP A 54 -9.28 -27.79 -6.17
N TYR A 55 -8.17 -28.54 -6.16
CA TYR A 55 -8.08 -29.91 -6.69
C TYR A 55 -8.49 -31.00 -5.69
N PHE A 56 -8.33 -30.80 -4.37
CA PHE A 56 -8.73 -31.79 -3.37
C PHE A 56 -10.24 -31.93 -3.23
N VAL A 57 -11.01 -30.83 -3.34
CA VAL A 57 -12.47 -30.85 -3.25
C VAL A 57 -13.11 -31.80 -4.27
N PRO A 58 -12.85 -31.68 -5.59
CA PRO A 58 -13.39 -32.59 -6.59
C PRO A 58 -12.81 -34.01 -6.47
N ALA A 59 -11.53 -34.16 -6.10
CA ALA A 59 -10.91 -35.46 -5.87
C ALA A 59 -11.62 -36.24 -4.74
N LEU A 60 -12.01 -35.56 -3.65
CA LEU A 60 -12.78 -36.16 -2.56
C LEU A 60 -14.21 -36.53 -2.96
N GLN A 61 -14.82 -35.80 -3.90
CA GLN A 61 -16.15 -36.15 -4.43
C GLN A 61 -16.10 -37.41 -5.30
N TYR A 62 -15.04 -37.58 -6.10
CA TYR A 62 -14.85 -38.73 -6.98
C TYR A 62 -14.42 -40.01 -6.23
N GLU A 63 -13.67 -39.89 -5.14
CA GLU A 63 -13.14 -41.03 -4.40
C GLU A 63 -14.26 -41.91 -3.78
N ARG A 64 -14.29 -43.18 -4.18
CA ARG A 64 -15.31 -44.17 -3.77
C ARG A 64 -14.90 -44.94 -2.52
N ASN A 65 -13.60 -45.12 -2.29
CA ASN A 65 -13.12 -45.83 -1.12
C ASN A 65 -13.24 -44.93 0.11
N THR A 66 -14.13 -45.30 1.04
CA THR A 66 -14.43 -44.49 2.23
C THR A 66 -13.22 -44.32 3.15
N ALA A 67 -12.39 -45.35 3.33
CA ALA A 67 -11.20 -45.28 4.17
C ALA A 67 -10.17 -44.31 3.58
N LYS A 68 -9.90 -44.42 2.27
CA LYS A 68 -8.99 -43.52 1.55
C LYS A 68 -9.51 -42.09 1.53
N LYS A 69 -10.81 -41.89 1.30
CA LYS A 69 -11.49 -40.58 1.35
C LYS A 69 -11.33 -39.92 2.72
N ASN A 70 -11.49 -40.68 3.80
CA ASN A 70 -11.33 -40.16 5.15
C ASN A 70 -9.88 -39.76 5.44
N ALA A 71 -8.90 -40.58 5.03
CA ALA A 71 -7.48 -40.26 5.17
C ALA A 71 -7.07 -39.01 4.39
N ILE A 72 -7.57 -38.85 3.15
CA ILE A 72 -7.33 -37.63 2.35
C ILE A 72 -7.97 -36.43 3.05
N ARG A 73 -9.21 -36.54 3.54
CA ARG A 73 -9.90 -35.45 4.24
C ARG A 73 -9.14 -34.99 5.47
N GLU A 74 -8.61 -35.93 6.27
CA GLU A 74 -7.79 -35.60 7.44
C GLU A 74 -6.54 -34.80 7.05
N LYS A 75 -5.83 -35.22 6.00
CA LYS A 75 -4.67 -34.49 5.48
C LYS A 75 -5.04 -33.09 4.97
N VAL A 76 -6.13 -32.99 4.21
CA VAL A 76 -6.66 -31.72 3.69
C VAL A 76 -6.97 -30.75 4.83
N ASN A 77 -7.61 -31.22 5.90
CA ASN A 77 -7.88 -30.40 7.09
C ASN A 77 -6.59 -29.88 7.72
N GLY A 78 -5.54 -30.70 7.79
CA GLY A 78 -4.22 -30.26 8.25
C GLY A 78 -3.61 -29.15 7.39
N TYR A 79 -3.72 -29.27 6.05
CA TYR A 79 -3.24 -28.23 5.14
C TYR A 79 -4.05 -26.93 5.24
N VAL A 80 -5.37 -27.02 5.41
CA VAL A 80 -6.23 -25.85 5.67
C VAL A 80 -5.79 -25.13 6.95
N ALA A 81 -5.68 -25.88 8.06
CA ALA A 81 -5.28 -25.31 9.35
C ALA A 81 -3.91 -24.63 9.26
N ARG A 82 -2.93 -25.25 8.58
CA ARG A 82 -1.62 -24.65 8.38
C ARG A 82 -1.69 -23.38 7.54
N ALA A 83 -2.44 -23.39 6.44
CA ALA A 83 -2.61 -22.20 5.60
C ALA A 83 -3.28 -21.04 6.36
N GLU A 84 -4.24 -21.32 7.24
CA GLU A 84 -4.87 -20.32 8.11
C GLU A 84 -3.90 -19.73 9.13
N GLU A 85 -3.08 -20.57 9.77
CA GLU A 85 -2.02 -20.13 10.69
C GLU A 85 -1.04 -19.18 9.99
N LEU A 86 -0.58 -19.55 8.79
CA LEU A 86 0.32 -18.72 7.98
C LEU A 86 -0.33 -17.38 7.58
N LYS A 87 -1.60 -17.38 7.20
CA LYS A 87 -2.36 -16.15 6.91
C LYS A 87 -2.42 -15.24 8.13
N LEU A 88 -2.68 -15.80 9.31
CA LEU A 88 -2.71 -15.03 10.56
C LEU A 88 -1.34 -14.43 10.88
N HIS A 89 -0.26 -15.21 10.75
CA HIS A 89 1.10 -14.75 10.97
C HIS A 89 1.48 -13.58 10.04
N LEU A 90 1.14 -13.69 8.75
CA LEU A 90 1.34 -12.61 7.77
C LEU A 90 0.52 -11.36 8.12
N LYS A 91 -0.74 -11.52 8.54
CA LYS A 91 -1.59 -10.41 8.97
C LYS A 91 -0.99 -9.70 10.19
N GLN A 92 -0.55 -10.43 11.21
CA GLN A 92 0.09 -9.85 12.40
C GLN A 92 1.39 -9.11 12.04
N ARG A 93 2.22 -9.70 11.18
CA ARG A 93 3.45 -9.04 10.69
C ARG A 93 3.14 -7.75 9.93
N SER A 94 2.12 -7.75 9.08
CA SER A 94 1.69 -6.56 8.35
C SER A 94 1.13 -5.48 9.28
N ALA A 95 0.32 -5.86 10.27
CA ALA A 95 -0.23 -4.93 11.27
C ALA A 95 0.89 -4.33 12.12
N SER A 96 1.88 -5.12 12.53
CA SER A 96 3.06 -4.64 13.25
C SER A 96 3.89 -3.67 12.41
N LYS A 97 4.04 -3.94 11.11
CA LYS A 97 4.70 -3.00 10.19
C LYS A 97 3.91 -1.68 10.10
N ILE A 98 2.60 -1.75 9.84
CA ILE A 98 1.71 -0.58 9.77
C ILE A 98 1.76 0.22 11.08
N ALA A 99 1.76 -0.44 12.23
CA ALA A 99 1.83 0.22 13.54
C ALA A 99 3.12 1.02 13.75
N ARG A 100 4.20 0.66 13.04
CA ARG A 100 5.50 1.35 13.08
C ARG A 100 5.67 2.40 11.98
N GLU A 101 4.75 2.47 11.00
CA GLU A 101 4.81 3.47 9.94
C GLU A 101 4.69 4.88 10.55
N PRO A 102 5.55 5.84 10.15
CA PRO A 102 5.57 7.19 10.70
C PRO A 102 4.20 7.85 10.77
N GLY A 103 3.43 7.80 9.67
CA GLY A 103 2.09 8.38 9.60
C GLY A 103 1.09 7.73 10.56
N HIS A 104 1.17 6.41 10.78
CA HIS A 104 0.31 5.72 11.74
C HIS A 104 0.66 6.11 13.17
N VAL A 105 1.95 6.13 13.51
CA VAL A 105 2.45 6.54 14.84
C VAL A 105 2.01 7.97 15.15
N LEU A 106 2.15 8.89 14.19
CA LEU A 106 1.72 10.28 14.34
C LEU A 106 0.20 10.40 14.53
N ARG A 107 -0.59 9.69 13.72
CA ARG A 107 -2.05 9.71 13.82
C ARG A 107 -2.54 9.16 15.15
N GLU A 108 -1.96 8.08 15.64
CA GLU A 108 -2.30 7.52 16.95
C GLU A 108 -1.95 8.49 18.08
N TYR A 109 -0.75 9.09 18.05
CA TYR A 109 -0.35 10.07 19.06
C TYR A 109 -1.19 11.36 19.02
N ALA A 110 -1.58 11.81 17.82
CA ALA A 110 -2.41 12.99 17.61
C ALA A 110 -3.82 12.87 18.21
N LYS A 111 -4.36 11.66 18.41
CA LYS A 111 -5.67 11.46 19.08
C LYS A 111 -5.70 12.06 20.48
N GLY A 112 -4.58 12.04 21.20
CA GLY A 112 -4.43 12.65 22.53
C GLY A 112 -3.90 14.09 22.51
N ASN A 113 -3.54 14.62 21.33
CA ASN A 113 -2.83 15.89 21.18
C ASN A 113 -3.48 16.73 20.07
N PRO A 114 -4.55 17.50 20.39
CA PRO A 114 -5.32 18.24 19.38
C PRO A 114 -4.48 19.22 18.56
N GLN A 115 -3.52 19.92 19.19
CA GLN A 115 -2.63 20.86 18.50
C GLN A 115 -1.75 20.17 17.45
N LEU A 116 -1.26 18.97 17.76
CA LEU A 116 -0.50 18.17 16.79
C LEU A 116 -1.42 17.70 15.67
N ALA A 117 -2.63 17.25 16.00
CA ALA A 117 -3.62 16.82 15.00
C ALA A 117 -3.92 17.95 14.00
N ASP A 118 -4.06 19.19 14.46
CA ASP A 118 -4.33 20.33 13.60
C ASP A 118 -3.12 20.71 12.74
N GLY A 119 -1.91 20.67 13.30
CA GLY A 119 -0.68 20.84 12.53
C GLY A 119 -0.52 19.80 11.42
N LEU A 120 -0.85 18.53 11.69
CA LEU A 120 -0.81 17.46 10.70
C LEU A 120 -1.87 17.60 9.60
N LYS A 121 -3.09 18.03 9.94
CA LYS A 121 -4.13 18.32 8.94
C LYS A 121 -3.71 19.45 7.99
N LEU A 122 -3.08 20.51 8.52
CA LEU A 122 -2.55 21.60 7.70
C LEU A 122 -1.46 21.11 6.74
N ALA A 123 -0.57 20.23 7.22
CA ALA A 123 0.45 19.61 6.39
C ALA A 123 -0.16 18.73 5.28
N GLU A 124 -1.19 17.94 5.59
CA GLU A 124 -1.93 17.13 4.61
C GLU A 124 -2.60 18.00 3.54
N ILE A 125 -3.21 19.13 3.93
CA ILE A 125 -3.77 20.10 2.99
C ILE A 125 -2.68 20.69 2.09
N ALA A 126 -1.49 20.96 2.65
CA ALA A 126 -0.36 21.47 1.89
C ALA A 126 0.12 20.47 0.84
N GLU A 127 0.29 19.19 1.20
CA GLU A 127 0.69 18.11 0.29
C GLU A 127 -0.34 17.94 -0.84
N VAL A 128 -1.64 17.90 -0.53
CA VAL A 128 -2.69 17.79 -1.57
C VAL A 128 -2.65 18.96 -2.55
N ARG A 129 -2.30 20.17 -2.10
CA ARG A 129 -2.18 21.34 -2.99
C ARG A 129 -0.89 21.31 -3.81
N ASP A 130 0.19 20.84 -3.22
CA ASP A 130 1.48 20.63 -3.88
C ASP A 130 1.36 19.61 -5.02
N GLU A 131 0.71 18.48 -4.76
CA GLU A 131 0.43 17.45 -5.77
C GLU A 131 -0.45 17.99 -6.93
N LYS A 132 -1.35 18.92 -6.63
CA LYS A 132 -2.20 19.60 -7.63
C LYS A 132 -1.48 20.72 -8.38
N GLY A 133 -0.22 21.01 -8.06
CA GLY A 133 0.57 22.10 -8.65
C GLY A 133 0.11 23.50 -8.23
N VAL A 134 -0.74 23.62 -7.20
CA VAL A 134 -1.22 24.92 -6.69
C VAL A 134 -0.22 25.47 -5.69
N PHE A 135 0.97 25.81 -6.19
CA PHE A 135 2.18 26.05 -5.40
C PHE A 135 2.11 27.24 -4.44
N SER A 136 1.47 28.35 -4.83
CA SER A 136 1.29 29.52 -3.95
C SER A 136 0.52 29.15 -2.68
N SER A 137 -0.62 28.49 -2.86
CA SER A 137 -1.45 28.02 -1.75
C SER A 137 -0.80 26.87 -0.98
N ALA A 138 -0.09 25.96 -1.65
CA ALA A 138 0.68 24.90 -0.99
C ALA A 138 1.74 25.49 -0.05
N LEU A 139 2.48 26.52 -0.51
CA LEU A 139 3.49 27.20 0.30
C LEU A 139 2.91 27.86 1.55
N GLU A 140 1.75 28.52 1.45
CA GLU A 140 1.06 29.11 2.61
C GLU A 140 0.64 28.04 3.63
N GLN A 141 0.12 26.91 3.15
CA GLN A 141 -0.29 25.80 4.00
C GLN A 141 0.91 25.12 4.66
N TYR A 142 2.02 24.91 3.95
CA TYR A 142 3.27 24.41 4.55
C TYR A 142 3.79 25.36 5.63
N ARG A 143 3.78 26.67 5.40
CA ARG A 143 4.18 27.67 6.41
C ARG A 143 3.30 27.60 7.66
N THR A 144 1.99 27.50 7.46
CA THR A 144 1.01 27.44 8.56
C THR A 144 1.18 26.15 9.36
N ALA A 145 1.35 25.01 8.68
CA ALA A 145 1.64 23.73 9.32
C ALA A 145 2.93 23.78 10.14
N LEU A 146 4.02 24.31 9.57
CA LEU A 146 5.31 24.45 10.24
C LEU A 146 5.23 25.35 11.47
N ALA A 147 4.49 26.46 11.39
CA ALA A 147 4.29 27.37 12.52
C ALA A 147 3.60 26.69 13.72
N VAL A 148 2.75 25.69 13.47
CA VAL A 148 2.09 24.88 14.51
C VAL A 148 3.01 23.74 14.99
N LEU A 149 3.64 23.02 14.07
CA LEU A 149 4.41 21.81 14.40
C LEU A 149 5.75 22.10 15.10
N ILE A 150 6.44 23.19 14.76
CA ILE A 150 7.76 23.51 15.33
C ILE A 150 7.71 23.78 16.85
N PRO A 151 6.76 24.59 17.38
CA PRO A 151 6.61 24.77 18.82
C PRO A 151 6.34 23.44 19.54
N ILE A 152 5.42 22.64 18.99
CA ILE A 152 5.01 21.34 19.58
C ILE A 152 6.22 20.39 19.71
N LEU A 153 7.16 20.42 18.77
CA LEU A 153 8.37 19.60 18.83
C LEU A 153 9.19 19.81 20.10
N LYS A 154 9.16 21.01 20.68
CA LYS A 154 9.87 21.31 21.95
C LYS A 154 9.22 20.61 23.13
N ASP A 155 7.89 20.59 23.14
CA ASP A 155 7.08 20.10 24.26
C ASP A 155 6.86 18.58 24.21
N ILE A 156 7.03 17.94 23.05
CA ILE A 156 6.95 16.48 22.93
C ILE A 156 8.13 15.84 23.72
N PRO A 157 7.85 14.89 24.64
CA PRO A 157 8.89 14.15 25.36
C PRO A 157 9.79 13.38 24.37
N ASN A 158 11.07 13.22 24.69
CA ASN A 158 12.06 12.62 23.79
C ASN A 158 11.72 11.14 23.53
N THR A 159 10.93 10.89 22.49
CA THR A 159 10.27 9.63 22.13
C THR A 159 10.34 9.46 20.62
N GLN A 160 10.01 8.25 20.14
CA GLN A 160 9.90 7.96 18.69
C GLN A 160 9.03 8.98 17.94
N VAL A 161 7.96 9.48 18.57
CA VAL A 161 7.08 10.50 17.98
C VAL A 161 7.83 11.81 17.71
N LYS A 162 8.69 12.24 18.63
CA LYS A 162 9.48 13.47 18.46
C LYS A 162 10.43 13.38 17.27
N GLU A 163 11.08 12.23 17.10
CA GLU A 163 11.96 11.98 15.96
C GLU A 163 11.18 12.02 14.65
N ILE A 164 10.01 11.36 14.62
CA ILE A 164 9.14 11.33 13.43
C ILE A 164 8.61 12.73 13.08
N VAL A 165 8.07 13.48 14.06
CA VAL A 165 7.62 14.87 13.82
C VAL A 165 8.79 15.72 13.36
N GLY A 166 9.98 15.55 13.95
CA GLY A 166 11.19 16.26 13.54
C GLY A 166 11.56 15.99 12.08
N SER A 167 11.52 14.73 11.63
CA SER A 167 11.79 14.39 10.23
C SER A 167 10.74 14.94 9.27
N GLU A 168 9.46 14.93 9.64
CA GLU A 168 8.39 15.48 8.81
C GLU A 168 8.49 17.01 8.72
N VAL A 169 8.77 17.70 9.83
CA VAL A 169 9.03 19.15 9.84
C VAL A 169 10.18 19.50 8.91
N GLN A 170 11.30 18.77 8.96
CA GLN A 170 12.43 19.00 8.04
C GLN A 170 12.03 18.78 6.57
N ARG A 171 11.23 17.75 6.28
CA ARG A 171 10.72 17.48 4.94
C ARG A 171 9.83 18.62 4.43
N TYR A 172 8.90 19.09 5.25
CA TYR A 172 8.02 20.22 4.90
C TYR A 172 8.80 21.53 4.72
N MET A 173 9.80 21.80 5.55
CA MET A 173 10.67 22.97 5.38
C MET A 173 11.40 22.95 4.05
N ARG A 174 12.06 21.82 3.72
CA ARG A 174 12.75 21.65 2.44
C ARG A 174 11.79 21.84 1.27
N ARG A 175 10.61 21.22 1.34
CA ARG A 175 9.62 21.32 0.26
C ARG A 175 9.09 22.75 0.09
N ALA A 176 8.82 23.44 1.20
CA ALA A 176 8.42 24.85 1.17
C ALA A 176 9.51 25.75 0.57
N GLU A 177 10.80 25.48 0.85
CA GLU A 177 11.92 26.20 0.24
C GLU A 177 12.01 25.96 -1.28
N GLU A 178 11.84 24.72 -1.73
CA GLU A 178 11.80 24.38 -3.15
C GLU A 178 10.66 25.09 -3.88
N ILE A 179 9.44 25.03 -3.32
CA ILE A 179 8.27 25.70 -3.88
C ILE A 179 8.49 27.22 -3.93
N LYS A 180 9.04 27.80 -2.86
CA LYS A 180 9.37 29.23 -2.82
C LYS A 180 10.37 29.62 -3.90
N ALA A 181 11.42 28.81 -4.12
CA ALA A 181 12.40 29.06 -5.17
C ALA A 181 11.76 28.97 -6.57
N TYR A 182 10.91 27.98 -6.80
CA TYR A 182 10.16 27.82 -8.05
C TYR A 182 9.28 29.03 -8.36
N LEU A 183 8.49 29.49 -7.39
CA LEU A 183 7.61 30.65 -7.56
C LEU A 183 8.41 31.93 -7.88
N LYS A 184 9.54 32.14 -7.20
CA LYS A 184 10.42 33.28 -7.45
C LYS A 184 10.95 33.30 -8.89
N LEU A 185 11.43 32.17 -9.40
CA LEU A 185 11.90 32.05 -10.78
C LEU A 185 10.80 32.30 -11.81
N SER A 186 9.56 31.87 -11.51
CA SER A 186 8.40 32.11 -12.38
C SER A 186 8.01 33.59 -12.44
N GLU A 187 8.19 34.34 -11.34
CA GLU A 187 7.94 35.78 -11.28
C GLU A 187 9.04 36.57 -12.03
N GLU A 188 10.31 36.16 -11.92
CA GLU A 188 11.43 36.81 -12.63
C GLU A 188 11.35 36.57 -14.15
N GLY A 189 11.03 35.36 -14.60
CA GLY A 189 10.89 35.05 -16.03
C GLY A 189 9.69 35.71 -16.71
N THR A 190 8.70 36.19 -15.96
CA THR A 190 7.58 36.97 -16.52
C THR A 190 7.89 38.47 -16.61
N LEU A 191 8.83 38.97 -15.82
CA LEU A 191 9.29 40.37 -15.88
C LEU A 191 10.21 40.63 -17.07
N GLU A 192 11.04 39.66 -17.47
CA GLU A 192 11.97 39.83 -18.61
C GLU A 192 11.25 39.89 -19.97
N ILE A 193 10.12 39.21 -20.13
CA ILE A 193 9.33 39.24 -21.38
C ILE A 193 8.58 40.59 -21.55
N GLY A 194 8.38 41.33 -20.46
CA GLY A 194 7.65 42.60 -20.46
C GLY A 194 8.47 43.85 -20.81
N GLN A 195 9.80 43.73 -20.98
CA GLN A 195 10.70 44.89 -21.17
C GLN A 195 11.23 45.07 -22.60
N GLU A 196 10.88 44.23 -23.57
CA GLU A 196 11.42 44.29 -24.95
C GLU A 196 10.51 44.98 -26.00
N VAL A 197 9.40 45.62 -25.61
CA VAL A 197 8.49 46.30 -26.55
C VAL A 197 8.11 47.69 -26.06
N ASP A 198 9.06 48.65 -26.01
CA ASP A 198 8.68 50.08 -26.08
C ASP A 198 9.84 51.05 -26.42
N ASP A 199 10.61 50.81 -27.51
CA ASP A 199 11.65 51.79 -27.88
C ASP A 199 11.88 52.03 -29.38
N LYS A 200 10.86 51.77 -30.23
CA LYS A 200 10.90 52.15 -31.66
C LYS A 200 9.55 52.55 -32.21
N MET A 201 8.98 53.68 -31.77
CA MET A 201 8.01 54.41 -32.60
C MET A 201 7.81 55.86 -32.13
N CYS A 202 8.80 56.73 -32.32
CA CYS A 202 8.52 58.18 -32.36
C CYS A 202 9.55 58.95 -33.20
N CYS A 203 9.50 58.74 -34.52
CA CYS A 203 10.06 59.69 -35.49
C CYS A 203 9.02 59.95 -36.59
N ILE A 204 8.12 60.92 -36.35
CA ILE A 204 7.42 61.63 -37.42
C ILE A 204 7.47 63.11 -37.07
N GLN A 205 8.33 63.86 -37.75
CA GLN A 205 8.00 65.12 -38.43
C GLN A 205 9.20 65.64 -39.23
#